data_AF-A0A7V2CXL9-F1
#
_entry.id   AF-A0A7V2CXL9-F1
#
_cell.length_a   1.000
_cell.length_b   1.000
_cell.length_c   1.000
_cell.angle_alpha   90.00
_cell.angle_beta   90.00
_cell.angle_gamma   90.00
#
_symmetry.space_group_name_H-M   'P 1'
#
loop_
_entity.id
_entity.type
_entity.pdbx_description
1 polymer ?
#
loop_
_entity_poly.entity_id
_entity_poly.type
_entity_poly.pdbx_seq_one_letter_code
_entity_poly.pdbx_strand_id
1 'polypeptide(L)'
;MFQNANADSRSFRRGLLLACAALVATAGPLAASGTYPPVAPAKPPSRPGEKVVVDNRTYEIGKRVYQTRARVADFSAVRANEQRPVLQRWQSRLPWPSNQFVDLTTLAGCVTEDQLRSLEYYLAIRFRMRTN
;
A
#
# COMPACT_ATOMS: atom_id res chain seq x y z
N MET A 1 -13.40 -38.97 12.54
CA MET A 1 -13.98 -38.65 11.22
C MET A 1 -15.38 -38.09 11.44
N PHE A 2 -15.53 -36.80 11.10
CA PHE A 2 -16.75 -36.00 10.85
C PHE A 2 -18.08 -36.40 11.51
N GLN A 3 -18.49 -35.64 12.53
CA GLN A 3 -19.90 -35.43 12.83
C GLN A 3 -20.42 -34.28 11.95
N ASN A 4 -21.44 -34.62 11.17
CA ASN A 4 -22.12 -33.77 10.20
C ASN A 4 -23.30 -33.06 10.86
N ALA A 5 -23.62 -31.88 10.34
CA ALA A 5 -24.68 -30.97 10.76
C ALA A 5 -26.09 -31.59 10.78
N ASN A 6 -26.98 -31.06 11.63
CA ASN A 6 -28.18 -30.35 11.18
C ASN A 6 -29.03 -29.81 12.36
N ALA A 7 -29.49 -28.58 12.15
CA ALA A 7 -30.74 -27.93 12.55
C ALA A 7 -31.47 -28.36 13.85
N ASP A 8 -31.86 -27.37 14.67
CA ASP A 8 -33.29 -27.04 14.71
C ASP A 8 -33.56 -25.62 15.22
N SER A 9 -34.59 -25.02 14.63
CA SER A 9 -35.03 -23.65 14.83
C SER A 9 -36.34 -23.65 15.63
N ARG A 10 -36.54 -22.57 16.40
CA ARG A 10 -37.84 -22.07 16.89
C ARG A 10 -38.53 -22.92 17.97
N SER A 11 -38.46 -22.41 19.19
CA SER A 11 -39.49 -22.49 20.24
C SER A 11 -39.00 -21.54 21.33
N PHE A 12 -39.77 -20.69 22.00
CA PHE A 12 -41.19 -20.70 22.27
C PHE A 12 -41.48 -19.34 22.95
N ARG A 13 -42.57 -18.67 22.55
CA ARG A 13 -43.53 -17.95 23.41
C ARG A 13 -42.95 -16.93 24.41
N ARG A 14 -43.14 -15.63 24.14
CA ARG A 14 -44.29 -14.86 24.64
C ARG A 14 -44.45 -14.90 26.17
N GLY A 15 -44.13 -13.78 26.79
CA GLY A 15 -44.93 -13.21 27.88
C GLY A 15 -44.27 -13.19 29.25
N LEU A 16 -43.80 -12.00 29.67
CA LEU A 16 -43.94 -11.44 31.03
C LEU A 16 -43.26 -10.05 31.00
N LEU A 17 -44.01 -8.97 30.83
CA LEU A 17 -44.58 -8.11 31.88
C LEU A 17 -43.54 -7.45 32.80
N LEU A 18 -43.63 -6.11 32.79
CA LEU A 18 -43.40 -5.17 33.89
C LEU A 18 -42.06 -5.19 34.63
N ALA A 19 -41.31 -4.09 34.50
CA ALA A 19 -41.01 -3.21 35.63
C ALA A 19 -40.33 -1.91 35.13
N CYS A 20 -41.14 -0.86 34.95
CA CYS A 20 -40.63 0.50 35.10
C CYS A 20 -40.40 0.75 36.59
N ALA A 21 -39.17 0.89 37.04
CA ALA A 21 -38.84 1.56 38.30
C ALA A 21 -37.40 2.08 38.24
N ALA A 22 -37.29 3.39 38.40
CA ALA A 22 -36.08 4.19 38.29
C ALA A 22 -35.06 3.88 39.40
N LEU A 23 -33.77 4.00 39.09
CA LEU A 23 -32.83 4.64 40.02
C LEU A 23 -31.65 5.28 39.29
N VAL A 24 -31.47 6.55 39.61
CA VAL A 24 -30.43 7.47 39.15
C VAL A 24 -29.06 7.02 39.68
N ALA A 25 -28.06 6.92 38.81
CA ALA A 25 -26.65 7.06 39.19
C ALA A 25 -25.91 7.80 38.07
N THR A 26 -25.55 9.03 38.40
CA THR A 26 -24.74 9.97 37.63
C THR A 26 -23.37 9.38 37.30
N ALA A 27 -23.13 9.02 36.04
CA ALA A 27 -21.80 8.81 35.50
C ALA A 27 -21.44 10.05 34.66
N GLY A 28 -20.56 10.90 35.20
CA GLY A 28 -20.09 12.11 34.53
C GLY A 28 -19.34 11.81 33.24
N PRO A 29 -19.28 12.74 32.28
CA PRO A 29 -18.48 12.57 31.07
C PRO A 29 -17.00 12.73 31.42
N LEU A 30 -16.31 11.61 31.62
CA LEU A 30 -14.86 11.54 31.44
C LEU A 30 -14.60 11.06 30.02
N ALA A 31 -14.45 11.99 29.09
CA ALA A 31 -13.85 11.71 27.79
C ALA A 31 -12.96 12.90 27.41
N ALA A 32 -11.66 12.66 27.52
CA ALA A 32 -10.59 13.62 27.39
C ALA A 32 -10.65 14.38 26.05
N SER A 33 -10.82 15.70 26.13
CA SER A 33 -10.47 16.62 25.05
C SER A 33 -8.96 16.76 25.00
N GLY A 34 -8.29 15.72 24.50
CA GLY A 34 -6.91 15.81 24.05
C GLY A 34 -6.88 16.56 22.73
N THR A 35 -6.73 17.88 22.79
CA THR A 35 -6.36 18.70 21.63
C THR A 35 -4.96 18.27 21.19
N TYR A 36 -4.87 17.31 20.29
CA TYR A 36 -3.65 17.13 19.52
C TYR A 36 -3.53 18.37 18.63
N PRO A 37 -2.48 19.21 18.77
CA PRO A 37 -2.16 20.12 17.69
C PRO A 37 -2.00 19.25 16.44
N PRO A 38 -2.49 19.68 15.26
CA PRO A 38 -2.22 18.97 14.02
C PRO A 38 -0.71 19.06 13.75
N VAL A 39 0.04 18.13 14.33
CA VAL A 39 1.41 17.87 13.94
C VAL A 39 1.28 17.23 12.57
N ALA A 40 1.35 18.08 11.54
CA ALA A 40 1.55 17.63 10.18
C ALA A 40 2.69 16.61 10.21
N PRO A 41 2.55 15.42 9.59
CA PRO A 41 3.61 14.43 9.61
C PRO A 41 4.89 15.09 9.10
N ALA A 42 5.93 15.05 9.94
CA ALA A 42 7.20 15.70 9.66
C ALA A 42 7.70 15.23 8.29
N LYS A 43 7.69 16.15 7.31
CA LYS A 43 8.28 15.92 5.99
C LYS A 43 9.78 15.65 6.22
N PRO A 44 10.31 14.49 5.82
CA PRO A 44 11.70 14.14 6.09
C PRO A 44 12.64 15.18 5.44
N PRO A 45 13.75 15.54 6.10
CA PRO A 45 14.62 16.62 5.65
C PRO A 45 15.27 16.26 4.32
N SER A 46 14.89 16.97 3.26
CA SER A 46 15.77 17.15 2.10
C SER A 46 16.82 18.17 2.54
N ARG A 47 18.10 17.84 2.38
CA ARG A 47 19.24 18.67 2.81
C ARG A 47 19.04 20.17 2.55
N PRO A 48 19.54 21.07 3.43
CA PRO A 48 19.53 22.50 3.16
C PRO A 48 20.36 22.76 1.90
N GLY A 49 19.71 23.16 0.79
CA GLY A 49 20.37 23.63 -0.43
C GLY A 49 20.01 22.90 -1.72
N GLU A 50 19.44 21.69 -1.67
CA GLU A 50 19.10 20.95 -2.90
C GLU A 50 17.59 20.76 -2.98
N LYS A 51 16.91 21.70 -3.66
CA LYS A 51 15.55 21.44 -4.15
C LYS A 51 15.66 20.40 -5.26
N VAL A 52 15.71 19.13 -4.89
CA VAL A 52 15.35 18.07 -5.84
C VAL A 52 13.89 18.33 -6.16
N VAL A 53 13.63 18.99 -7.29
CA VAL A 53 12.27 19.16 -7.82
C VAL A 53 11.84 17.77 -8.24
N VAL A 54 11.33 17.01 -7.26
CA VAL A 54 10.78 15.70 -7.53
C VAL A 54 9.55 15.95 -8.38
N ASP A 55 9.59 15.54 -9.65
CA ASP A 55 8.37 15.45 -10.44
C ASP A 55 7.44 14.44 -9.76
N ASN A 56 6.51 14.97 -8.98
CA ASN A 56 5.56 14.20 -8.18
C ASN A 56 4.73 13.25 -9.06
N ARG A 57 4.44 13.65 -10.30
CA ARG A 57 3.63 12.83 -11.21
C ARG A 57 4.42 11.60 -11.63
N THR A 58 5.65 11.79 -12.11
CA THR A 58 6.54 10.72 -12.54
C THR A 58 6.90 9.78 -11.37
N TYR A 59 7.13 10.34 -10.19
CA TYR A 59 7.38 9.55 -8.96
C TYR A 59 6.19 8.67 -8.57
N GLU A 60 4.96 9.20 -8.56
CA GLU A 60 3.77 8.43 -8.21
C GLU A 60 3.45 7.35 -9.25
N ILE A 61 3.69 7.60 -10.54
CA ILE A 61 3.57 6.57 -11.58
C ILE A 61 4.57 5.45 -11.32
N GLY A 62 5.86 5.78 -11.13
CA GLY A 62 6.90 4.80 -10.86
C GLY A 62 6.64 3.95 -9.61
N LYS A 63 6.15 4.59 -8.54
CA LYS A 63 5.73 3.91 -7.32
C LYS A 63 4.58 2.92 -7.56
N ARG A 64 3.57 3.31 -8.35
CA ARG A 64 2.44 2.41 -8.68
C ARG A 64 2.88 1.23 -9.54
N VAL A 65 3.81 1.46 -10.47
CA VAL A 65 4.42 0.40 -11.30
C VAL A 65 5.23 -0.56 -10.42
N TYR A 66 6.07 -0.04 -9.52
CA TYR A 66 6.85 -0.83 -8.55
C TYR A 66 5.97 -1.68 -7.64
N GLN A 67 4.83 -1.15 -7.20
CA GLN A 67 3.85 -1.87 -6.39
C GLN A 67 2.94 -2.80 -7.22
N THR A 68 3.21 -2.96 -8.51
CA THR A 68 2.46 -3.82 -9.44
C THR A 68 0.99 -3.40 -9.61
N ARG A 69 0.62 -2.18 -9.20
CA ARG A 69 -0.75 -1.64 -9.24
C ARG A 69 -1.11 -0.98 -10.56
N ALA A 70 -0.15 -0.83 -11.47
CA ALA A 70 -0.31 -0.12 -12.74
C ALA A 70 0.28 -0.91 -13.91
N ARG A 71 -0.17 -2.16 -14.10
CA ARG A 71 0.03 -2.88 -15.37
C ARG A 71 -0.98 -2.31 -16.37
N VAL A 72 -0.50 -1.64 -17.42
CA VAL A 72 -1.37 -0.87 -18.33
C VAL A 72 -1.27 -1.35 -19.78
N ALA A 73 -0.17 -2.00 -20.17
CA ALA A 73 0.00 -2.47 -21.52
C ALA A 73 -0.33 -3.97 -21.65
N ASP A 74 -0.92 -4.33 -22.78
CA ASP A 74 -1.00 -5.73 -23.21
C ASP A 74 0.40 -6.32 -23.29
N PHE A 75 0.52 -7.57 -22.85
CA PHE A 75 1.79 -8.27 -22.83
C PHE A 75 2.39 -8.36 -24.23
N SER A 76 3.65 -7.96 -24.38
CA SER A 76 4.42 -8.11 -25.61
C SER A 76 5.70 -8.87 -25.34
N ALA A 77 5.89 -9.99 -26.03
CA ALA A 77 7.10 -10.82 -25.93
C ALA A 77 8.36 -10.07 -26.41
N VAL A 78 8.23 -9.19 -27.41
CA VAL A 78 9.33 -8.35 -27.91
C VAL A 78 9.79 -7.38 -26.83
N ARG A 79 8.85 -6.62 -26.25
CA ARG A 79 9.16 -5.70 -25.13
C ARG A 79 9.66 -6.46 -23.89
N ALA A 80 9.14 -7.64 -23.62
CA ALA A 80 9.62 -8.47 -22.52
C ALA A 80 11.10 -8.82 -22.67
N ASN A 81 11.56 -9.21 -23.87
CA ASN A 81 12.95 -9.55 -24.13
C ASN A 81 13.89 -8.34 -23.97
N GLU A 82 13.46 -7.15 -24.39
CA GLU A 82 14.25 -5.91 -24.27
C GLU A 82 14.31 -5.39 -22.84
N GLN A 83 13.20 -5.45 -22.10
CA GLN A 83 13.09 -4.90 -20.74
C GLN A 83 13.70 -5.81 -19.67
N ARG A 84 13.64 -7.14 -19.86
CA ARG A 84 14.11 -8.12 -18.88
C ARG A 84 15.58 -7.94 -18.43
N PRO A 85 16.59 -7.69 -19.31
CA PRO A 85 17.96 -7.47 -18.84
C PRO A 85 18.09 -6.20 -17.98
N VAL A 86 17.33 -5.14 -18.30
CA VAL A 86 17.33 -3.88 -17.54
C VAL A 86 16.70 -4.11 -16.16
N LEU A 87 15.54 -4.76 -16.12
CA LEU A 87 14.83 -5.07 -14.88
C LEU A 87 15.63 -6.01 -13.98
N GLN A 88 16.34 -7.00 -14.54
CA GLN A 88 17.26 -7.86 -13.80
C GLN A 88 18.42 -7.08 -13.18
N ARG A 89 19.00 -6.13 -13.93
CA ARG A 89 20.06 -5.25 -13.41
C ARG A 89 19.57 -4.36 -12.27
N TRP A 90 18.32 -3.91 -12.31
CA TRP A 90 17.74 -3.15 -11.20
C TRP A 90 17.40 -4.03 -10.01
N GLN A 91 16.89 -5.25 -10.26
CA GLN A 91 16.59 -6.23 -9.21
C GLN A 91 17.83 -6.55 -8.37
N SER A 92 18.98 -6.82 -9.00
CA SER A 92 20.22 -7.14 -8.29
C SER A 92 20.78 -5.98 -7.46
N ARG A 93 20.35 -4.75 -7.74
CA ARG A 93 20.77 -3.53 -7.04
C ARG A 93 19.81 -3.08 -5.95
N LEU A 94 18.64 -3.73 -5.84
CA LEU A 94 17.70 -3.44 -4.77
C LEU A 94 18.29 -3.85 -3.42
N PRO A 95 18.22 -2.98 -2.38
CA PRO A 95 18.66 -3.33 -1.06
C PRO A 95 17.75 -4.40 -0.43
N TRP A 96 18.31 -5.24 0.42
CA TRP A 96 17.53 -6.11 1.28
C TRP A 96 16.72 -5.26 2.28
N PRO A 97 15.44 -5.57 2.57
CA PRO A 97 14.68 -6.75 2.12
C PRO A 97 13.84 -6.52 0.86
N SER A 98 13.89 -5.34 0.24
CA SER A 98 13.01 -4.99 -0.90
C SER A 98 13.16 -5.94 -2.10
N ASN A 99 14.38 -6.44 -2.31
CA ASN A 99 14.70 -7.46 -3.31
C ASN A 99 13.95 -8.80 -3.11
N GLN A 100 13.55 -9.14 -1.87
CA GLN A 100 12.80 -10.38 -1.60
C GLN A 100 11.29 -10.25 -1.83
N PHE A 101 10.75 -9.04 -1.68
CA PHE A 101 9.30 -8.82 -1.72
C PHE A 101 8.79 -8.36 -3.08
N VAL A 102 9.68 -7.82 -3.93
CA VAL A 102 9.30 -7.29 -5.23
C VAL A 102 10.18 -7.92 -6.29
N ASP A 103 9.55 -8.58 -7.26
CA ASP A 103 10.21 -9.11 -8.45
C ASP A 103 9.91 -8.22 -9.65
N LEU A 104 10.87 -7.37 -9.98
CA LEU A 104 10.79 -6.45 -11.11
C LEU A 104 10.74 -7.17 -12.45
N THR A 105 11.25 -8.40 -12.55
CA THR A 105 11.28 -9.14 -13.83
C THR A 105 9.88 -9.54 -14.31
N THR A 106 8.93 -9.67 -13.37
CA THR A 106 7.51 -9.94 -13.69
C THR A 106 6.82 -8.79 -14.43
N LEU A 107 7.42 -7.59 -14.43
CA LEU A 107 6.90 -6.44 -15.14
C LEU A 107 7.27 -6.46 -16.63
N ALA A 108 8.26 -7.28 -17.03
CA ALA A 108 8.74 -7.33 -18.40
C ALA A 108 7.60 -7.61 -19.40
N GLY A 109 7.45 -6.73 -20.39
CA GLY A 109 6.41 -6.83 -21.42
C GLY A 109 5.04 -6.27 -21.03
N CYS A 110 4.80 -5.97 -19.74
CA CYS A 110 3.54 -5.41 -19.24
C CYS A 110 3.60 -3.89 -19.01
N VAL A 111 4.78 -3.28 -19.11
CA VAL A 111 5.00 -1.83 -18.92
C VAL A 111 5.35 -1.14 -20.23
N THR A 112 4.86 0.09 -20.38
CA THR A 112 5.25 1.00 -21.46
C THR A 112 6.63 1.62 -21.18
N GLU A 113 7.26 2.21 -22.19
CA GLU A 113 8.56 2.88 -22.03
C GLU A 113 8.50 4.04 -21.02
N ASP A 114 7.43 4.84 -21.04
CA ASP A 114 7.22 5.93 -20.07
C ASP A 114 7.10 5.42 -18.63
N GLN A 115 6.47 4.25 -18.46
CA GLN A 115 6.35 3.59 -17.15
C GLN A 115 7.68 3.00 -16.69
N LEU A 116 8.47 2.45 -17.62
CA LEU A 116 9.83 1.98 -17.33
C LEU A 116 10.72 3.13 -16.86
N ARG A 117 10.66 4.29 -17.53
CA ARG A 117 11.38 5.52 -17.14
C ARG A 117 10.89 6.07 -15.80
N SER A 118 9.58 6.02 -15.56
CA SER A 118 9.00 6.43 -14.27
C SER A 118 9.44 5.49 -13.14
N LEU A 119 9.51 4.18 -13.40
CA LEU A 119 10.02 3.18 -12.46
C LEU A 119 11.49 3.43 -12.14
N GLU A 120 12.32 3.69 -13.16
CA GLU A 120 13.72 4.07 -12.99
C GLU A 120 13.87 5.28 -12.07
N TYR A 121 13.10 6.33 -12.34
CA TYR A 121 13.09 7.55 -11.54
C TYR A 121 12.70 7.31 -10.08
N TYR A 122 11.66 6.50 -9.85
CA TYR A 122 11.27 6.09 -8.50
C TYR A 122 12.37 5.30 -7.79
N LEU A 123 13.00 4.34 -8.48
CA LEU A 123 14.09 3.52 -7.95
C LEU A 123 15.33 4.37 -7.60
N ALA A 124 15.68 5.33 -8.45
CA ALA A 124 16.77 6.27 -8.22
C ALA A 124 16.52 7.15 -6.99
N ILE A 125 15.29 7.68 -6.81
CA ILE A 125 14.96 8.52 -5.65
C ILE A 125 14.83 7.70 -4.37
N ARG A 126 14.08 6.59 -4.40
CA ARG A 126 13.74 5.81 -3.20
C ARG A 126 14.94 5.05 -2.64
N PHE A 127 15.75 4.46 -3.52
CA PHE A 127 16.85 3.59 -3.13
C PHE A 127 18.23 4.19 -3.42
N ARG A 128 18.30 5.42 -3.95
CA ARG A 128 19.56 6.09 -4.34
C ARG A 128 20.41 5.24 -5.30
N MET A 129 19.75 4.46 -6.15
CA MET A 129 20.42 3.68 -7.18
C MET A 129 20.86 4.62 -8.31
N ARG A 130 22.17 4.66 -8.61
CA ARG A 130 22.68 5.32 -9.84
C ARG A 130 22.34 4.49 -11.06
N THR A 131 21.24 4.77 -11.73
CA THR A 131 20.99 4.22 -13.06
C THR A 131 21.85 5.02 -14.04
N ASN A 132 22.72 4.31 -14.77
CA ASN A 132 23.72 4.85 -15.69
C ASN A 132 23.50 4.16 -17.03
#